data_AF-A0A6I1MPB8-F1
#
_entry.id   AF-A0A6I1MPB8-F1
#
_cell.length_a   1.000
_cell.length_b   1.000
_cell.length_c   1.000
_cell.angle_alpha   90.00
_cell.angle_beta   90.00
_cell.angle_gamma   90.00
#
_symmetry.space_group_name_H-M   'P 1'
#
loop_
_entity.id
_entity.type
_entity.pdbx_description
1 polymer ?
#
loop_
_entity_poly.entity_id
_entity_poly.type
_entity_poly.pdbx_seq_one_letter_code
_entity_poly.pdbx_strand_id
1 'polypeptide(L)'
;MYKKLFKDFKYLFTYNLSTLIIFELFHKGIAVLAIVPFINLLINLAIKKEGLAYLFSQNLIKLITNPISIILILTAVILLVFYIFFEITAVVICIEEGRKDNKINFFKLILLSFKKALLVLNPKNILLFIMILIIIPLTNLNFTSGLLMKLKIPEYVLHYINSNKLLNIIYISVFLLIYILMNRWIFSIYQVILETTSFNLAIRKSLKATKKKLIKIILYSIILFVTTYLVGITVYYIGIVFIALFSKYI
;
A
#
# COMPACT_ATOMS: atom_id res chain seq x y z
N MET A 1 -1.79 0.24 31.81
CA MET A 1 -1.20 1.02 30.69
C MET A 1 -1.68 0.54 29.31
N TYR A 2 -1.54 -0.75 28.96
CA TYR A 2 -2.00 -1.29 27.66
C TYR A 2 -3.51 -1.20 27.39
N LYS A 3 -4.36 -1.46 28.40
CA LYS A 3 -5.82 -1.30 28.28
C LYS A 3 -6.26 0.14 27.95
N LYS A 4 -5.55 1.14 28.47
CA LYS A 4 -5.82 2.57 28.21
C LYS A 4 -5.44 2.94 26.79
N LEU A 5 -4.23 2.56 26.35
CA LEU A 5 -3.78 2.74 24.96
C LEU A 5 -4.72 2.08 23.93
N PHE A 6 -5.21 0.88 24.21
CA PHE A 6 -6.14 0.19 23.30
C PHE A 6 -7.52 0.85 23.28
N LYS A 7 -8.00 1.33 24.43
CA LYS A 7 -9.26 2.09 24.52
C LYS A 7 -9.16 3.42 23.77
N ASP A 8 -8.05 4.13 23.92
CA ASP A 8 -7.78 5.39 23.24
C ASP A 8 -7.66 5.17 21.73
N PHE A 9 -6.91 4.14 21.30
CA PHE A 9 -6.81 3.78 19.88
C PHE A 9 -8.17 3.40 19.28
N LYS A 10 -8.95 2.57 20.00
CA LYS A 10 -10.30 2.19 19.57
C LYS A 10 -11.19 3.42 19.45
N TYR A 11 -11.18 4.30 20.45
CA TYR A 11 -11.95 5.55 20.43
C TYR A 11 -11.60 6.41 19.21
N LEU A 12 -10.30 6.69 19.01
CA LEU A 12 -9.79 7.47 17.89
C LEU A 12 -10.19 6.89 16.52
N PHE A 13 -10.09 5.57 16.38
CA PHE A 13 -10.47 4.88 15.14
C PHE A 13 -12.00 4.87 14.93
N THR A 14 -12.78 4.69 16.00
CA THR A 14 -14.23 4.63 15.91
C THR A 14 -14.90 6.00 15.76
N TYR A 15 -14.22 7.10 16.14
CA TYR A 15 -14.82 8.44 16.19
C TYR A 15 -15.33 8.92 14.83
N ASN A 16 -14.55 8.71 13.77
CA ASN A 16 -14.86 9.09 12.39
C ASN A 16 -15.06 7.86 11.48
N LEU A 17 -15.38 6.69 12.05
CA LEU A 17 -15.42 5.42 11.33
C LEU A 17 -16.36 5.43 10.13
N SER A 18 -17.57 5.99 10.28
CA SER A 18 -18.54 6.04 9.20
C SER A 18 -18.02 6.83 8.00
N THR A 19 -17.40 7.99 8.25
CA THR A 19 -16.77 8.78 7.18
C THR A 19 -15.63 8.02 6.52
N LEU A 20 -14.82 7.31 7.31
CA LEU A 20 -13.71 6.51 6.80
C LEU A 20 -14.20 5.33 5.93
N ILE A 21 -15.25 4.63 6.34
CA ILE A 21 -15.85 3.53 5.57
C ILE A 21 -16.40 4.05 4.24
N ILE A 22 -17.13 5.17 4.25
CA ILE A 22 -17.66 5.77 3.02
C ILE A 22 -16.51 6.20 2.09
N PHE A 23 -15.45 6.78 2.65
CA PHE A 23 -14.23 7.10 1.91
C PHE A 23 -13.60 5.85 1.28
N GLU A 24 -13.44 4.77 2.05
CA GLU A 24 -12.83 3.53 1.59
C GLU A 24 -13.63 2.92 0.43
N LEU A 25 -14.96 2.84 0.57
CA LEU A 25 -15.85 2.35 -0.48
C LEU A 25 -15.75 3.19 -1.76
N PHE A 26 -15.76 4.51 -1.62
CA PHE A 26 -15.56 5.43 -2.74
C PHE A 26 -14.20 5.25 -3.40
N HIS A 27 -13.13 5.17 -2.60
CA HIS A 27 -11.75 5.00 -3.06
C HIS A 27 -11.56 3.68 -3.82
N LYS A 28 -12.09 2.55 -3.30
CA LYS A 28 -12.06 1.25 -3.99
C LYS A 28 -12.96 1.23 -5.23
N GLY A 29 -14.12 1.91 -5.19
CA GLY A 29 -14.99 2.09 -6.35
C GLY A 29 -14.26 2.79 -7.51
N ILE A 30 -13.55 3.89 -7.22
CA ILE A 30 -12.69 4.57 -8.20
C ILE A 30 -11.57 3.66 -8.71
N ALA A 31 -11.00 2.81 -7.85
CA ALA A 31 -10.00 1.83 -8.28
C ALA A 31 -10.53 0.96 -9.43
N VAL A 32 -11.65 0.30 -9.17
CA VAL A 32 -12.23 -0.69 -10.08
C VAL A 32 -12.74 -0.04 -11.36
N LEU A 33 -13.42 1.11 -11.23
CA LEU A 33 -14.10 1.76 -12.36
C LEU A 33 -13.17 2.60 -13.24
N ALA A 34 -12.10 3.18 -12.68
CA ALA A 34 -11.27 4.14 -13.39
C ALA A 34 -9.77 3.85 -13.33
N ILE A 35 -9.19 3.70 -12.14
CA ILE A 35 -7.72 3.64 -11.98
C ILE A 35 -7.14 2.36 -12.60
N VAL A 36 -7.72 1.21 -12.28
CA VAL A 36 -7.32 -0.10 -12.81
C VAL A 36 -7.45 -0.16 -14.34
N PRO A 37 -8.61 0.16 -14.95
CA PRO A 37 -8.73 0.13 -16.41
C PRO A 37 -7.80 1.13 -17.09
N PHE A 38 -7.56 2.30 -16.49
CA PHE A 38 -6.65 3.30 -17.03
C PHE A 38 -5.18 2.85 -16.98
N ILE A 39 -4.73 2.26 -15.87
CA ILE A 39 -3.40 1.64 -15.77
C ILE A 39 -3.24 0.53 -16.81
N ASN A 40 -4.26 -0.33 -16.96
CA ASN A 40 -4.26 -1.37 -17.99
C ASN A 40 -4.13 -0.79 -19.40
N LEU A 41 -4.85 0.30 -19.69
CA LEU A 41 -4.76 0.99 -20.96
C LEU A 41 -3.34 1.51 -21.22
N LEU A 42 -2.72 2.19 -20.25
CA LEU A 42 -1.35 2.70 -20.38
C LEU A 42 -0.34 1.58 -20.65
N ILE A 43 -0.45 0.47 -19.92
CA ILE A 43 0.42 -0.70 -20.11
C ILE A 43 0.18 -1.33 -21.49
N ASN A 44 -1.07 -1.51 -21.90
CA ASN A 44 -1.40 -2.08 -23.20
C ASN A 44 -0.92 -1.20 -24.35
N LEU A 45 -0.98 0.13 -24.22
CA LEU A 45 -0.41 1.06 -25.20
C LEU A 45 1.12 0.93 -25.27
N ALA A 46 1.80 0.77 -24.13
CA ALA A 46 3.24 0.55 -24.09
C ALA A 46 3.62 -0.76 -24.80
N ILE A 47 2.87 -1.84 -24.58
CA ILE A 47 3.09 -3.14 -25.22
C ILE A 47 2.81 -3.08 -26.73
N LYS A 48 1.68 -2.49 -27.15
CA LYS A 48 1.29 -2.39 -28.56
C LYS A 48 2.29 -1.59 -29.38
N LYS A 49 2.89 -0.55 -28.81
CA LYS A 49 3.91 0.26 -29.51
C LYS A 49 5.18 -0.52 -29.87
N GLU A 50 5.48 -1.59 -29.15
CA GLU A 50 6.61 -2.48 -29.44
C GLU A 50 6.26 -3.61 -30.43
N GLY A 51 5.02 -3.68 -30.94
CA GLY A 51 4.56 -4.78 -31.78
C GLY A 51 4.44 -6.11 -31.04
N LEU A 52 4.35 -6.07 -29.70
CA LEU A 52 4.33 -7.26 -28.85
C LEU A 52 2.89 -7.70 -28.55
N ALA A 53 2.64 -9.01 -28.57
CA ALA A 53 1.34 -9.57 -28.20
C ALA A 53 1.14 -9.60 -26.67
N TYR A 54 2.22 -9.80 -25.89
CA TYR A 54 2.18 -9.94 -24.42
C TYR A 54 3.51 -9.53 -23.76
N LEU A 55 3.47 -9.19 -22.46
CA LEU A 55 4.65 -9.01 -21.60
C LEU A 55 5.33 -10.38 -21.33
N PHE A 56 6.22 -10.82 -22.21
CA PHE A 56 7.14 -11.92 -21.95
C PHE A 56 8.51 -11.41 -21.47
N SER A 57 9.19 -12.21 -20.64
CA SER A 57 10.49 -11.87 -20.03
C SER A 57 11.57 -11.46 -21.04
N GLN A 58 11.52 -12.01 -22.26
CA GLN A 58 12.47 -11.75 -23.34
C GLN A 58 12.33 -10.34 -23.96
N ASN A 59 11.20 -9.66 -23.74
CA ASN A 59 10.89 -8.36 -24.35
C ASN A 59 10.78 -7.21 -23.33
N LEU A 60 10.98 -7.49 -22.04
CA LEU A 60 11.03 -6.46 -20.99
C LEU A 60 12.13 -5.41 -21.25
N ILE A 61 13.28 -5.85 -21.78
CA ILE A 61 14.39 -4.96 -22.12
C ILE A 61 13.97 -4.00 -23.24
N LYS A 62 13.30 -4.51 -24.30
CA LYS A 62 12.79 -3.68 -25.42
C LYS A 62 11.78 -2.63 -24.95
N LEU A 63 10.89 -3.04 -24.04
CA LEU A 63 9.90 -2.16 -23.42
C LEU A 63 10.53 -1.03 -22.58
N ILE A 64 11.65 -1.30 -21.91
CA ILE A 64 12.38 -0.32 -21.07
C ILE A 64 13.38 0.51 -21.90
N THR A 65 13.67 0.13 -23.15
CA THR A 65 14.53 0.93 -24.04
C THR A 65 13.79 1.97 -24.87
N ASN A 66 12.49 1.78 -25.15
CA ASN A 66 11.74 2.75 -25.94
C ASN A 66 11.27 3.93 -25.06
N PRO A 67 11.61 5.19 -25.41
CA PRO A 67 11.26 6.36 -24.60
C PRO A 67 9.74 6.50 -24.38
N ILE A 68 8.91 6.10 -25.33
CA ILE A 68 7.46 6.25 -25.22
C ILE A 68 6.87 5.20 -24.28
N SER A 69 7.36 3.96 -24.38
CA SER A 69 7.00 2.86 -23.48
C SER A 69 7.40 3.20 -22.04
N ILE A 70 8.59 3.78 -21.82
CA ILE A 70 9.04 4.28 -20.53
C ILE A 70 8.08 5.35 -19.97
N ILE A 71 7.69 6.35 -20.76
CA ILE A 71 6.79 7.42 -20.31
C ILE A 71 5.42 6.85 -19.88
N LEU A 72 4.87 5.92 -20.65
CA LEU A 72 3.58 5.28 -20.34
C LEU A 72 3.65 4.48 -19.04
N ILE A 73 4.72 3.69 -18.86
CA ILE A 73 4.94 2.90 -17.63
C ILE A 73 5.16 3.83 -16.44
N LEU A 74 5.99 4.86 -16.60
CA LEU A 74 6.25 5.84 -15.53
C LEU A 74 4.95 6.51 -15.09
N THR A 75 4.09 6.89 -16.04
CA THR A 75 2.78 7.49 -15.77
C THR A 75 1.88 6.52 -14.99
N ALA A 76 1.85 5.25 -15.38
CA ALA A 76 1.09 4.21 -14.66
C ALA A 76 1.60 4.02 -13.22
N VAL A 77 2.92 4.00 -13.02
CA VAL A 77 3.54 3.89 -11.69
C VAL A 77 3.26 5.11 -10.83
N ILE A 78 3.37 6.32 -11.38
CA ILE A 78 3.08 7.57 -10.66
C ILE A 78 1.62 7.58 -10.19
N LEU A 79 0.70 7.20 -11.07
CA LEU A 79 -0.73 7.15 -10.77
C LEU A 79 -1.05 6.11 -9.68
N LEU A 80 -0.41 4.94 -9.73
CA LEU A 80 -0.55 3.90 -8.71
C LEU A 80 -0.03 4.36 -7.34
N VAL A 81 1.17 4.94 -7.29
CA VAL A 81 1.78 5.45 -6.06
C VAL A 81 0.93 6.56 -5.45
N PHE A 82 0.45 7.49 -6.29
CA PHE A 82 -0.44 8.56 -5.84
C PHE A 82 -1.75 8.01 -5.26
N TYR A 83 -2.38 7.06 -5.95
CA TYR A 83 -3.64 6.44 -5.52
C TYR A 83 -3.53 5.76 -4.14
N ILE A 84 -2.44 5.01 -3.92
CA ILE A 84 -2.17 4.35 -2.63
C ILE A 84 -1.86 5.39 -1.55
N PHE A 85 -1.05 6.40 -1.87
CA PHE A 85 -0.71 7.42 -0.89
C PHE A 85 -1.93 8.27 -0.49
N PHE A 86 -2.84 8.52 -1.42
CA PHE A 86 -4.12 9.17 -1.15
C PHE A 86 -4.94 8.41 -0.10
N GLU A 87 -5.02 7.08 -0.19
CA GLU A 87 -5.66 6.23 0.83
C GLU A 87 -5.00 6.42 2.21
N ILE A 88 -3.67 6.33 2.26
CA ILE A 88 -2.91 6.47 3.50
C ILE A 88 -3.13 7.87 4.11
N THR A 89 -3.15 8.92 3.30
CA THR A 89 -3.39 10.29 3.78
C THR A 89 -4.77 10.45 4.42
N ALA A 90 -5.80 9.81 3.85
CA ALA A 90 -7.16 9.86 4.39
C ALA A 90 -7.26 9.16 5.74
N VAL A 91 -6.68 7.96 5.87
CA VAL A 91 -6.63 7.24 7.15
C VAL A 91 -5.94 8.09 8.22
N VAL A 92 -4.79 8.69 7.90
CA VAL A 92 -4.03 9.52 8.84
C VAL A 92 -4.81 10.77 9.25
N ILE A 93 -5.41 11.49 8.31
CA ILE A 93 -6.20 12.70 8.60
C ILE A 93 -7.43 12.35 9.43
N CYS A 94 -8.10 11.23 9.13
CA CYS A 94 -9.26 10.76 9.87
C CYS A 94 -8.95 10.49 11.35
N ILE A 95 -7.84 9.79 11.61
CA ILE A 95 -7.34 9.53 12.97
C ILE A 95 -6.93 10.83 13.68
N GLU A 96 -6.27 11.74 12.97
CA GLU A 96 -5.82 13.01 13.52
C GLU A 96 -6.99 13.93 13.92
N GLU A 97 -8.04 13.99 13.10
CA GLU A 97 -9.25 14.75 13.44
C GLU A 97 -10.01 14.09 14.60
N GLY A 98 -10.06 12.75 14.65
CA GLY A 98 -10.60 12.03 15.81
C GLY A 98 -9.83 12.32 17.10
N ARG A 99 -8.51 12.53 17.01
CA ARG A 99 -7.67 12.93 18.15
C ARG A 99 -7.97 14.32 18.69
N LYS A 100 -8.45 15.21 17.82
CA LYS A 100 -8.88 16.56 18.19
C LYS A 100 -10.36 16.62 18.55
N ASP A 101 -11.00 15.46 18.74
CA ASP A 101 -12.44 15.31 18.93
C ASP A 101 -13.27 16.01 17.84
N ASN A 102 -12.71 16.15 16.63
CA ASN A 102 -13.36 16.83 15.52
C ASN A 102 -13.96 15.83 14.52
N LYS A 103 -15.24 16.01 14.20
CA LYS A 103 -15.91 15.20 13.18
C LYS A 103 -15.55 15.72 11.79
N ILE A 104 -14.99 14.85 10.96
CA ILE A 104 -14.68 15.19 9.57
C ILE A 104 -15.76 14.65 8.63
N ASN A 105 -16.24 15.50 7.73
CA ASN A 105 -17.14 15.11 6.65
C ASN A 105 -16.34 14.47 5.49
N PHE A 106 -16.98 13.56 4.76
CA PHE A 106 -16.45 12.84 3.60
C PHE A 106 -15.79 13.76 2.57
N PHE A 107 -16.48 14.82 2.12
CA PHE A 107 -15.93 15.74 1.12
C PHE A 107 -14.69 16.48 1.63
N LYS A 108 -14.70 16.89 2.90
CA LYS A 108 -13.55 17.53 3.55
C LYS A 108 -12.37 16.55 3.65
N LEU A 109 -12.64 15.29 3.97
CA LEU A 109 -11.63 14.24 4.01
C LEU A 109 -10.99 14.03 2.63
N ILE A 110 -11.79 13.91 1.56
CA ILE A 110 -11.28 13.79 0.19
C ILE A 110 -10.38 14.98 -0.16
N LEU A 111 -10.86 16.20 0.06
CA LEU A 111 -10.14 17.40 -0.36
C LEU A 111 -8.81 17.57 0.39
N LEU A 112 -8.80 17.35 1.70
CA LEU A 112 -7.58 17.42 2.50
C LEU A 112 -6.60 16.31 2.13
N SER A 113 -7.10 15.08 1.96
CA SER A 113 -6.28 13.92 1.59
C SER A 113 -5.67 14.11 0.22
N PHE A 114 -6.42 14.63 -0.75
CA PHE A 114 -5.93 14.87 -2.11
C PHE A 114 -4.81 15.92 -2.11
N LYS A 115 -5.02 17.06 -1.41
CA LYS A 115 -4.00 18.10 -1.28
C LYS A 115 -2.72 17.58 -0.63
N LYS A 116 -2.83 16.73 0.40
CA LYS A 116 -1.66 16.11 1.06
C LYS A 116 -1.03 15.03 0.21
N ALA A 117 -1.81 14.28 -0.57
CA ALA A 117 -1.30 13.25 -1.46
C ALA A 117 -0.37 13.82 -2.53
N LEU A 118 -0.59 15.06 -2.99
CA LEU A 118 0.30 15.75 -3.94
C LEU A 118 1.74 15.88 -3.44
N LEU A 119 1.98 15.79 -2.11
CA LEU A 119 3.33 15.79 -1.56
C LEU A 119 4.19 14.64 -2.11
N VAL A 120 3.61 13.49 -2.46
CA VAL A 120 4.37 12.36 -3.03
C VAL A 120 4.93 12.64 -4.42
N LEU A 121 4.28 13.54 -5.16
CA LEU A 121 4.69 13.93 -6.51
C LEU A 121 5.78 14.99 -6.51
N ASN A 122 6.05 15.62 -5.36
CA ASN A 122 7.10 16.62 -5.24
C ASN A 122 8.48 15.94 -5.35
N PRO A 123 9.38 16.37 -6.23
CA PRO A 123 10.73 15.81 -6.35
C PRO A 123 11.51 15.75 -5.03
N LYS A 124 11.26 16.69 -4.11
CA LYS A 124 11.86 16.69 -2.76
C LYS A 124 11.48 15.46 -1.92
N ASN A 125 10.41 14.77 -2.29
CA ASN A 125 9.86 13.59 -1.62
C ASN A 125 10.02 12.32 -2.47
N ILE A 126 11.01 12.27 -3.39
CA ILE A 126 11.27 11.06 -4.20
C ILE A 126 11.46 9.79 -3.36
N LEU A 127 12.03 9.93 -2.17
CA LEU A 127 12.23 8.78 -1.27
C LEU A 127 10.91 8.31 -0.63
N LEU A 128 9.92 9.19 -0.45
CA LEU A 128 8.55 8.82 -0.05
C LEU A 128 7.90 7.99 -1.18
N PHE A 129 8.06 8.46 -2.42
CA PHE A 129 7.57 7.76 -3.61
C PHE A 129 8.14 6.34 -3.71
N ILE A 130 9.46 6.20 -3.59
CA ILE A 130 10.16 4.90 -3.60
C ILE A 130 9.65 4.00 -2.46
N MET A 131 9.48 4.56 -1.26
CA MET A 131 8.97 3.79 -0.13
C MET A 131 7.56 3.25 -0.38
N ILE A 132 6.65 4.05 -0.93
CA ILE A 132 5.29 3.59 -1.26
C ILE A 132 5.33 2.49 -2.32
N LEU A 133 6.21 2.61 -3.33
CA LEU A 133 6.40 1.58 -4.34
C LEU A 133 6.85 0.25 -3.74
N ILE A 134 7.73 0.28 -2.74
CA ILE A 134 8.23 -0.91 -2.02
C ILE A 134 7.15 -1.54 -1.12
N ILE A 135 6.20 -0.76 -0.60
CA ILE A 135 5.09 -1.27 0.23
C ILE A 135 4.17 -2.22 -0.57
N ILE A 136 4.01 -1.98 -1.88
CA ILE A 136 3.13 -2.76 -2.75
C ILE A 136 3.49 -4.27 -2.76
N PRO A 137 4.73 -4.68 -3.13
CA PRO A 137 5.09 -6.09 -3.14
C PRO A 137 5.15 -6.70 -1.72
N LEU A 138 5.44 -5.89 -0.69
CA LEU A 138 5.49 -6.37 0.70
C LEU A 138 4.13 -6.72 1.27
N THR A 139 3.09 -5.99 0.86
CA THR A 139 1.73 -6.18 1.39
C THR A 139 1.01 -7.35 0.74
N ASN A 140 1.57 -7.94 -0.33
CA ASN A 140 1.03 -9.12 -1.02
C ASN A 140 -0.50 -9.04 -1.16
N LEU A 141 -1.03 -7.86 -1.54
CA LEU A 141 -2.46 -7.60 -1.58
C LEU A 141 -3.12 -8.64 -2.49
N ASN A 142 -3.72 -9.66 -1.86
CA ASN A 142 -4.42 -10.75 -2.53
C ASN A 142 -5.77 -10.29 -3.10
N PHE A 143 -5.99 -8.97 -3.23
CA PHE A 143 -7.06 -8.38 -4.04
C PHE A 143 -6.65 -8.49 -5.51
N THR A 144 -6.82 -9.69 -6.04
CA THR A 144 -6.50 -10.12 -7.39
C THR A 144 -7.34 -9.38 -8.42
N SER A 145 -6.84 -8.24 -8.89
CA SER A 145 -6.97 -7.89 -10.31
C SER A 145 -5.73 -8.45 -11.03
N GLY A 146 -5.88 -8.95 -12.26
CA GLY A 146 -4.80 -9.59 -13.04
C GLY A 146 -3.53 -8.74 -13.26
N LEU A 147 -3.55 -7.47 -12.88
CA LEU A 147 -2.42 -6.55 -12.85
C LEU A 147 -1.35 -6.91 -11.81
N LEU A 148 -1.75 -7.12 -10.55
CA LEU A 148 -0.79 -7.36 -9.46
C LEU A 148 -0.21 -8.78 -9.51
N MET A 149 -0.94 -9.72 -10.13
CA MET A 149 -0.47 -11.09 -10.34
C MET A 149 0.74 -11.15 -11.29
N LYS A 150 0.85 -10.20 -12.23
CA LYS A 150 2.01 -10.07 -13.13
C LYS A 150 3.22 -9.36 -12.48
N LEU A 151 2.99 -8.63 -11.38
CA LEU A 151 4.04 -7.98 -10.58
C LEU A 151 4.55 -8.89 -9.45
N LYS A 152 3.85 -9.99 -9.15
CA LYS A 152 4.38 -11.04 -8.27
C LYS A 152 5.63 -11.64 -8.91
N ILE A 153 6.64 -11.90 -8.09
CA ILE A 153 7.84 -12.62 -8.52
C ILE A 153 7.36 -13.95 -9.13
N PRO A 154 7.68 -14.24 -10.40
CA PRO A 154 7.21 -15.46 -11.04
C PRO A 154 7.65 -16.71 -10.27
N GLU A 155 6.80 -17.73 -10.22
CA GLU A 155 7.05 -18.95 -9.44
C GLU A 155 8.35 -19.64 -9.84
N TYR A 156 8.73 -19.60 -11.13
CA TYR A 156 9.99 -20.18 -11.58
C TYR A 156 11.22 -19.51 -10.94
N VAL A 157 11.18 -18.19 -10.69
CA VAL A 157 12.26 -17.45 -10.01
C VAL A 157 12.30 -17.86 -8.55
N LEU A 158 11.14 -17.97 -7.90
CA LEU A 158 11.06 -18.42 -6.51
C LEU A 158 11.56 -19.85 -6.35
N HIS A 159 11.20 -20.76 -7.26
CA HIS A 159 11.71 -22.13 -7.27
C HIS A 159 13.23 -22.17 -7.44
N TYR A 160 13.78 -21.35 -8.35
CA TYR A 160 15.24 -21.26 -8.53
C TYR A 160 15.93 -20.74 -7.26
N ILE A 161 15.41 -19.68 -6.63
CA ILE A 161 15.94 -19.14 -5.38
C ILE A 161 15.89 -20.20 -4.27
N ASN A 162 14.75 -20.89 -4.13
CA ASN A 162 14.55 -21.89 -3.08
C ASN A 162 15.42 -23.14 -3.28
N SER A 163 15.75 -23.48 -4.54
CA SER A 163 16.60 -24.63 -4.86
C SER A 163 18.05 -24.46 -4.37
N ASN A 164 18.53 -23.22 -4.24
CA ASN A 164 19.88 -22.93 -3.79
C ASN A 164 19.87 -22.26 -2.40
N LYS A 165 20.44 -22.96 -1.41
CA LYS A 165 20.48 -22.49 -0.01
C LYS A 165 21.06 -21.09 0.15
N LEU A 166 22.12 -20.75 -0.58
CA LEU A 166 22.80 -19.45 -0.48
C LEU A 166 21.91 -18.33 -1.04
N LEU A 167 21.32 -18.55 -2.22
CA LEU A 167 20.35 -17.64 -2.83
C LEU A 167 19.13 -17.43 -1.93
N ASN A 168 18.60 -18.50 -1.33
CA ASN A 168 17.48 -18.42 -0.40
C ASN A 168 17.83 -17.59 0.86
N ILE A 169 19.00 -17.81 1.46
CA ILE A 169 19.47 -17.02 2.61
C ILE A 169 19.59 -15.54 2.27
N ILE A 170 20.16 -15.21 1.10
CA ILE A 170 20.27 -13.82 0.62
C ILE A 170 18.87 -13.22 0.44
N TYR A 171 17.98 -13.94 -0.24
CA TYR A 171 16.61 -13.50 -0.49
C TYR A 171 15.86 -13.18 0.81
N ILE A 172 15.88 -14.10 1.78
CA ILE A 172 15.26 -13.90 3.09
C ILE A 172 15.88 -12.71 3.82
N SER A 173 17.21 -12.59 3.80
CA SER A 173 17.93 -11.51 4.49
C SER A 173 17.60 -10.13 3.93
N VAL A 174 17.53 -10.01 2.60
CA VAL A 174 17.14 -8.76 1.92
C VAL A 174 15.70 -8.39 2.26
N PHE A 175 14.78 -9.35 2.19
CA PHE A 175 13.37 -9.10 2.51
C PHE A 175 13.17 -8.69 3.97
N LEU A 176 13.88 -9.35 4.89
CA LEU A 176 13.87 -9.03 6.32
C LEU A 176 14.45 -7.63 6.59
N LEU A 177 15.53 -7.25 5.91
CA LEU A 177 16.11 -5.91 6.02
C LEU A 177 15.15 -4.84 5.51
N ILE A 178 14.51 -5.06 4.37
CA ILE A 178 13.47 -4.17 3.83
C ILE A 178 12.32 -4.04 4.82
N TYR A 179 11.83 -5.15 5.37
CA TYR A 179 10.75 -5.14 6.37
C TYR A 179 11.12 -4.32 7.62
N ILE A 180 12.34 -4.47 8.14
CA ILE A 180 12.82 -3.66 9.27
C ILE A 180 12.89 -2.17 8.90
N LEU A 181 13.42 -1.82 7.71
CA LEU A 181 13.48 -0.43 7.24
C LEU A 181 12.08 0.18 7.11
N MET A 182 11.12 -0.54 6.54
CA MET A 182 9.74 -0.06 6.39
C MET A 182 9.08 0.20 7.74
N ASN A 183 9.24 -0.70 8.71
CA ASN A 183 8.76 -0.49 10.08
C ASN A 183 9.40 0.74 10.75
N ARG A 184 10.65 1.07 10.40
CA ARG A 184 11.32 2.30 10.89
C ARG A 184 10.82 3.56 10.21
N TRP A 185 10.41 3.45 8.96
CA TRP A 185 9.98 4.60 8.16
C TRP A 185 8.47 4.82 8.21
N ILE A 186 7.68 3.89 8.73
CA ILE A 186 6.21 4.04 8.79
C ILE A 186 5.75 5.33 9.50
N PHE A 187 6.43 5.75 10.57
CA PHE A 187 6.10 7.01 11.27
C PHE A 187 6.49 8.27 10.49
N SER A 188 7.41 8.16 9.53
CA SER A 188 7.78 9.29 8.66
C SER A 188 6.63 9.67 7.73
N ILE A 189 5.77 8.72 7.34
CA ILE A 189 4.55 8.98 6.55
C ILE A 189 3.62 9.91 7.32
N TYR A 190 3.27 9.51 8.55
CA TYR A 190 2.41 10.30 9.44
C TYR A 190 2.96 11.72 9.61
N GLN A 191 4.27 11.83 9.81
CA GLN A 191 4.90 13.13 10.02
C GLN A 191 4.92 14.02 8.77
N VAL A 192 5.14 13.47 7.57
CA VAL A 192 5.05 14.25 6.32
C VAL A 192 3.63 14.72 6.07
N ILE A 193 2.63 13.87 6.31
CA ILE A 193 1.22 14.22 6.11
C ILE A 193 0.82 15.37 7.05
N LEU A 194 1.21 15.33 8.32
CA LEU A 194 0.82 16.36 9.28
C LEU A 194 1.67 17.61 9.23
N GLU A 195 3.00 17.47 9.29
CA GLU A 195 3.92 18.61 9.43
C GLU A 195 4.32 19.23 8.07
N THR A 196 3.96 18.62 6.94
CA THR A 196 4.35 19.07 5.57
C THR A 196 5.86 19.29 5.39
N THR A 197 6.67 18.60 6.18
CA THR A 197 8.13 18.66 6.08
C THR A 197 8.64 17.77 4.96
N SER A 198 9.85 18.05 4.46
CA SER A 198 10.49 17.17 3.49
C SER A 198 10.70 15.77 4.07
N PHE A 199 10.48 14.74 3.25
CA PHE A 199 10.52 13.35 3.71
C PHE A 199 11.86 12.96 4.37
N ASN A 200 12.98 13.51 3.88
CA ASN A 200 14.30 13.27 4.46
C ASN A 200 14.39 13.74 5.93
N LEU A 201 13.74 14.85 6.29
CA LEU A 201 13.68 15.32 7.67
C LEU A 201 12.77 14.44 8.53
N ALA A 202 11.64 13.99 7.96
CA ALA A 202 10.71 13.07 8.63
C ALA A 202 11.37 11.72 8.95
N ILE A 203 12.20 11.17 8.05
CA ILE A 203 12.99 9.97 8.34
C ILE A 203 13.88 10.21 9.56
N ARG A 204 14.64 11.31 9.61
CA ARG A 204 15.55 11.57 10.74
C ARG A 204 14.81 11.60 12.07
N LYS A 205 13.63 12.23 12.12
CA LYS A 205 12.78 12.25 13.31
C LYS A 205 12.22 10.85 13.63
N SER A 206 11.76 10.10 12.63
CA SER A 206 11.30 8.71 12.79
C SER A 206 12.39 7.78 13.33
N LEU A 207 13.62 7.88 12.81
CA LEU A 207 14.75 7.08 13.27
C LEU A 207 15.11 7.39 14.72
N LYS A 208 15.04 8.65 15.15
CA LYS A 208 15.23 9.05 16.54
C LYS A 208 14.13 8.49 17.44
N ALA A 209 12.87 8.56 17.01
CA ALA A 209 11.73 8.05 17.77
C ALA A 209 11.73 6.51 17.92
N THR A 210 12.21 5.80 16.90
CA THR A 210 12.18 4.32 16.84
C THR A 210 13.43 3.64 17.41
N LYS A 211 14.58 4.33 17.51
CA LYS A 211 15.91 3.74 17.85
C LYS A 211 15.90 2.80 19.07
N LYS A 212 15.21 3.15 20.16
CA LYS A 212 15.18 2.36 21.40
C LYS A 212 13.99 1.39 21.49
N LYS A 213 13.08 1.39 20.50
CA LYS A 213 11.82 0.64 20.53
C LYS A 213 11.66 -0.30 19.34
N LEU A 214 12.71 -0.51 18.53
CA LEU A 214 12.67 -1.30 17.29
C LEU A 214 12.07 -2.69 17.49
N ILE A 215 12.57 -3.46 18.46
CA ILE A 215 12.10 -4.82 18.74
C ILE A 215 10.60 -4.80 19.10
N LYS A 216 10.16 -3.84 19.91
CA LYS A 216 8.74 -3.69 20.28
C LYS A 216 7.87 -3.35 19.06
N ILE A 217 8.33 -2.45 18.20
CA ILE A 217 7.61 -2.06 16.97
C ILE A 217 7.46 -3.26 16.04
N ILE A 218 8.54 -4.02 15.82
CA ILE A 218 8.54 -5.24 14.99
C ILE A 218 7.60 -6.28 15.58
N LEU A 219 7.66 -6.52 16.90
CA LEU A 219 6.76 -7.47 17.56
C LEU A 219 5.30 -7.04 17.39
N TYR A 220 4.99 -5.75 17.57
CA TYR A 220 3.63 -5.24 17.37
C TYR A 220 3.17 -5.34 15.91
N SER A 221 4.04 -5.10 14.93
CA SER A 221 3.66 -5.23 13.52
C SER A 221 3.44 -6.69 13.11
N ILE A 222 4.22 -7.63 13.65
CA ILE A 222 3.97 -9.08 13.47
C ILE A 222 2.64 -9.48 14.09
N ILE A 223 2.38 -9.08 15.35
CA ILE A 223 1.11 -9.38 16.03
C ILE A 223 -0.06 -8.80 15.23
N LEU A 224 0.03 -7.54 14.80
CA LEU A 224 -0.99 -6.92 13.98
C LEU A 224 -1.23 -7.69 12.69
N PHE A 225 -0.16 -8.05 11.96
CA PHE A 225 -0.27 -8.81 10.72
C PHE A 225 -0.93 -10.18 10.91
N VAL A 226 -0.56 -10.93 11.95
CA VAL A 226 -1.17 -12.22 12.26
C VAL A 226 -2.65 -12.04 12.63
N THR A 227 -2.98 -11.03 13.45
CA THR A 227 -4.37 -10.78 13.84
C THR A 227 -5.24 -10.36 12.66
N THR A 228 -4.76 -9.49 11.77
CA THR A 228 -5.53 -9.07 10.59
C THR A 228 -5.71 -10.22 9.60
N TYR A 229 -4.70 -11.08 9.44
CA TYR A 229 -4.79 -12.28 8.61
C TYR A 229 -5.85 -13.25 9.13
N LEU A 230 -5.85 -13.55 10.43
CA LEU A 230 -6.85 -14.42 11.06
C LEU A 230 -8.26 -13.85 10.93
N VAL A 231 -8.45 -12.56 11.19
CA VAL A 231 -9.75 -11.88 11.00
C VAL A 231 -10.19 -11.97 9.54
N GLY A 232 -9.29 -11.73 8.59
CA GLY A 232 -9.59 -11.85 7.15
C GLY A 232 -10.09 -13.24 6.76
N ILE A 233 -9.43 -14.30 7.24
CA ILE A 233 -9.87 -15.69 7.03
C ILE A 233 -11.26 -15.93 7.61
N THR A 234 -11.53 -15.48 8.83
CA THR A 234 -12.84 -15.69 9.46
C THR A 234 -13.96 -15.01 8.67
N VAL A 235 -13.77 -13.76 8.23
CA VAL A 235 -14.75 -13.03 7.43
C VAL A 235 -14.99 -13.72 6.09
N TYR A 236 -13.93 -14.22 5.44
CA TYR A 236 -14.03 -14.95 4.17
C TYR A 236 -14.89 -16.21 4.30
N TYR A 237 -14.65 -17.06 5.31
CA TYR A 237 -15.43 -18.27 5.53
C TYR A 237 -16.89 -17.97 5.91
N ILE A 238 -17.13 -16.93 6.72
CA ILE A 238 -18.50 -16.46 7.01
C ILE A 238 -19.22 -16.05 5.72
N GLY A 239 -18.53 -15.35 4.81
CA GLY A 239 -19.07 -14.99 3.50
C GLY A 239 -19.46 -16.21 2.66
N ILE A 240 -18.62 -17.24 2.61
CA ILE A 240 -18.94 -18.50 1.91
C ILE A 240 -20.16 -19.16 2.52
N VAL A 241 -20.22 -19.29 3.85
CA VAL A 241 -21.36 -19.90 4.54
C VAL A 241 -22.64 -19.12 4.27
N PHE A 242 -22.58 -17.79 4.27
CA PHE A 242 -23.73 -16.94 3.97
C PHE A 242 -24.24 -17.13 2.53
N ILE A 243 -23.32 -17.18 1.55
CA ILE A 243 -23.68 -17.45 0.15
C ILE A 243 -24.25 -18.85 0.00
N ALA A 244 -23.67 -19.86 0.65
CA ALA A 244 -24.15 -21.23 0.62
C ALA A 244 -25.56 -21.36 1.23
N LEU A 245 -25.81 -20.69 2.36
CA LEU A 245 -27.15 -20.62 2.95
C LEU A 245 -28.13 -19.95 1.98
N PHE A 246 -27.78 -18.81 1.39
CA PHE A 246 -28.65 -18.09 0.47
C PHE A 246 -28.95 -18.90 -0.81
N SER A 247 -27.96 -19.63 -1.32
CA SER A 247 -28.12 -20.53 -2.48
C SER A 247 -29.06 -21.72 -2.22
N LYS A 248 -29.31 -22.06 -0.95
CA LYS A 248 -30.27 -23.12 -0.58
C LYS A 248 -31.73 -22.64 -0.62
N TYR A 249 -31.96 -21.32 -0.63
CA TYR A 249 -33.28 -20.70 -0.64
C TYR A 249 -33.67 -20.11 -2.01
N ILE A 250 -32.82 -20.28 -3.03
CA ILE A 250 -33.08 -19.97 -4.44
C ILE A 250 -33.33 -21.28 -5.16
#